data_AF-A0A0Q8GAN0-F1
#
_entry.id   AF-A0A0Q8GAN0-F1
#
_cell.length_a   1.000
_cell.length_b   1.000
_cell.length_c   1.000
_cell.angle_alpha   90.00
_cell.angle_beta   90.00
_cell.angle_gamma   90.00
#
_symmetry.space_group_name_H-M   'P 1'
#
loop_
_entity.id
_entity.type
_entity.pdbx_description
1 polymer ?
#
loop_
_entity_poly.entity_id
_entity_poly.type
_entity_poly.pdbx_seq_one_letter_code
_entity_poly.pdbx_strand_id
1 'polypeptide(L)' 'MLSNGVVLFNHDGDRTTLPGCATNLGRWTFDGATPAGQAKLAVLMSAYGLNKRIVVAGLGACNETSGIESMNNFYLTD' A
#
# COMPACT_ATOMS: atom_id res chain seq x y z
N MET A 1 11.07 -6.17 8.25
CA MET A 1 11.61 -7.41 7.65
C MET A 1 10.57 -7.89 6.65
N LEU A 2 10.85 -7.84 5.33
CA LEU A 2 9.94 -8.37 4.31
C LEU A 2 9.90 -9.89 4.47
N SER A 3 8.96 -10.42 5.25
CA SER A 3 8.65 -11.84 5.18
C SER A 3 7.89 -12.06 3.87
N ASN A 4 8.43 -12.86 2.97
CA ASN A 4 7.82 -13.28 1.70
C ASN A 4 7.63 -12.19 0.62
N GLY A 5 8.46 -11.14 0.60
CA GLY A 5 8.41 -10.13 -0.47
C GLY A 5 7.25 -9.13 -0.37
N VAL A 6 6.45 -9.20 0.68
CA VAL A 6 5.38 -8.23 0.97
C VAL A 6 5.99 -6.89 1.36
N VAL A 7 5.58 -5.84 0.66
CA VAL A 7 5.87 -4.46 1.03
C VAL A 7 4.79 -3.96 1.97
N LEU A 8 5.20 -3.37 3.08
CA LEU A 8 4.33 -2.71 4.05
C LEU A 8 4.82 -1.28 4.25
N PHE A 9 3.89 -0.33 4.21
CA PHE A 9 4.19 1.08 4.43
C PHE A 9 3.10 1.77 5.24
N ASN A 10 3.48 2.81 5.97
CA ASN A 10 2.53 3.66 6.69
C ASN A 10 1.95 4.72 5.74
N HIS A 11 0.71 5.11 5.98
CA HIS A 11 0.01 6.17 5.26
C HIS A 11 -0.84 6.95 6.26
N ASP A 12 -0.89 8.27 6.09
CA ASP A 12 -1.54 9.22 6.99
C ASP A 12 -2.83 9.83 6.41
N GLY A 13 -3.25 9.37 5.23
CA GLY A 13 -4.48 9.83 4.59
C GLY A 13 -5.73 9.14 5.13
N ASP A 14 -6.87 9.83 4.96
CA ASP A 14 -8.17 9.31 5.34
C ASP A 14 -8.58 8.09 4.51
N ARG A 15 -9.39 7.21 5.12
CA ARG A 15 -9.89 5.97 4.51
C ARG A 15 -11.41 6.07 4.38
N THR A 16 -11.95 5.85 3.18
CA THR A 16 -13.39 6.11 2.90
C THR A 16 -14.20 4.87 2.50
N THR A 17 -13.59 3.69 2.36
CA THR A 17 -14.27 2.40 2.06
C THR A 17 -13.52 1.22 2.70
N LEU A 18 -13.74 0.98 3.99
CA LEU A 18 -13.00 -0.01 4.77
C LEU A 18 -13.55 -1.44 4.55
N PRO A 19 -12.73 -2.43 4.14
CA PRO A 19 -13.16 -3.81 4.11
C PRO A 19 -13.26 -4.38 5.52
N GLY A 20 -14.17 -5.33 5.73
CA GLY A 20 -14.43 -5.90 7.05
C GLY A 20 -13.23 -6.60 7.71
N CYS A 21 -12.19 -6.94 6.93
CA CYS A 21 -10.95 -7.52 7.44
C CYS A 21 -9.95 -6.48 7.97
N ALA A 22 -10.10 -5.19 7.63
CA ALA A 22 -9.12 -4.17 7.97
C ALA A 22 -9.31 -3.70 9.42
N THR A 23 -8.30 -3.96 10.26
CA THR A 23 -8.24 -3.51 11.65
C THR A 23 -7.16 -2.45 11.86
N ASN A 24 -6.18 -2.35 10.95
CA ASN A 24 -5.18 -1.29 10.92
C ASN A 24 -5.44 -0.37 9.72
N LEU A 25 -5.72 0.90 10.01
CA LEU A 25 -6.10 1.88 8.99
C LEU A 25 -4.96 2.79 8.53
N GLY A 26 -3.82 2.80 9.24
CA GLY A 26 -2.67 3.63 8.92
C GLY A 26 -1.61 2.91 8.07
N ARG A 27 -1.95 1.74 7.52
CA ARG A 27 -1.01 0.88 6.78
C ARG A 27 -1.66 0.27 5.56
N TRP A 28 -0.80 0.01 4.58
CA TRP A 28 -1.13 -0.69 3.35
C TRP A 28 -0.08 -1.75 3.05
N THR A 29 -0.50 -2.81 2.38
CA THR A 29 0.40 -3.89 1.93
C THR A 29 0.21 -4.20 0.45
N PHE A 30 1.25 -4.72 -0.18
CA PHE A 30 1.13 -5.35 -1.50
C PHE A 30 2.26 -6.35 -1.71
N ASP A 31 2.06 -7.31 -2.62
CA ASP A 31 3.09 -8.27 -3.00
C ASP A 31 4.15 -7.62 -3.89
N GLY A 32 5.34 -7.38 -3.32
CA GLY A 32 6.52 -6.85 -3.99
C GLY A 32 7.36 -7.90 -4.73
N ALA A 33 7.03 -9.18 -4.64
CA ALA A 33 7.73 -10.25 -5.37
C ALA A 33 7.34 -10.33 -6.84
N THR A 34 6.22 -9.70 -7.24
CA THR A 34 5.78 -9.63 -8.64
C THR A 34 6.44 -8.47 -9.39
N PRO A 35 6.59 -8.53 -10.73
CA PRO A 35 7.08 -7.39 -11.52
C PRO A 35 6.26 -6.12 -11.33
N ALA A 36 4.93 -6.25 -11.24
CA ALA A 36 4.03 -5.13 -10.97
C ALA A 36 4.26 -4.55 -9.56
N GLY A 37 4.47 -5.40 -8.55
CA GLY A 37 4.84 -5.00 -7.20
C GLY A 37 6.17 -4.26 -7.14
N GLN A 38 7.18 -4.76 -7.84
CA GLN A 38 8.50 -4.09 -7.94
C GLN A 38 8.37 -2.70 -8.58
N ALA A 39 7.57 -2.55 -9.63
CA ALA A 39 7.28 -1.25 -10.24
C ALA A 39 6.56 -0.31 -9.25
N LYS A 40 5.55 -0.80 -8.53
CA LYS A 40 4.86 -0.04 -7.46
C LYS A 40 5.83 0.43 -6.39
N LEU A 41 6.73 -0.44 -5.93
CA LEU A 41 7.73 -0.10 -4.91
C LEU A 41 8.70 0.96 -5.42
N ALA A 42 9.18 0.86 -6.66
CA ALA A 42 10.07 1.86 -7.25
C ALA A 42 9.41 3.25 -7.26
N VAL A 43 8.16 3.34 -7.73
CA VAL A 43 7.41 4.61 -7.76
C VAL A 43 7.15 5.12 -6.34
N LEU A 44 6.81 4.25 -5.39
CA LEU A 44 6.58 4.62 -3.99
C LEU A 44 7.83 5.24 -3.36
N MET A 45 9.00 4.62 -3.57
CA MET A 45 10.28 5.13 -3.08
C MET A 45 10.68 6.45 -3.75
N SER A 46 10.42 6.60 -5.06
CA SER A 46 10.63 7.86 -5.77
C SER A 46 9.74 8.98 -5.22
N ALA A 47 8.44 8.70 -5.01
CA ALA A 47 7.50 9.66 -4.44
C ALA A 47 7.95 10.13 -3.06
N TYR A 48 8.34 9.19 -2.20
CA TYR A 48 8.85 9.48 -0.86
C TYR A 48 10.12 10.35 -0.92
N GLY A 49 11.09 9.99 -1.76
CA GLY A 49 12.33 10.77 -1.93
C GLY A 49 12.10 12.17 -2.48
N LEU A 50 11.03 12.38 -3.26
CA LEU A 50 10.63 13.66 -3.84
C LEU A 50 9.66 14.46 -2.95
N ASN A 51 9.33 13.98 -1.74
CA ASN A 51 8.31 14.57 -0.87
C ASN A 51 6.95 14.75 -1.56
N LYS A 52 6.58 13.82 -2.45
CA LYS A 52 5.28 13.81 -3.13
C LYS A 52 4.27 12.97 -2.36
N ARG A 53 3.03 13.44 -2.36
CA ARG A 53 1.90 12.73 -1.74
C ARG A 53 1.35 11.67 -2.69
N ILE A 54 0.80 10.61 -2.10
CA ILE A 54 0.10 9.56 -2.84
C ILE A 54 -1.32 9.40 -2.33
N VAL A 55 -2.22 9.05 -3.25
CA VAL A 55 -3.54 8.52 -2.92
C VAL A 55 -3.56 7.04 -3.24
N VAL A 56 -4.01 6.23 -2.27
CA VAL A 56 -4.02 4.78 -2.37
C VAL A 56 -5.44 4.29 -2.67
N ALA A 57 -5.58 3.43 -3.67
CA ALA A 57 -6.80 2.66 -3.88
C ALA A 57 -6.62 1.25 -3.30
N GLY A 58 -7.50 0.89 -2.38
CA GLY A 58 -7.53 -0.43 -1.78
C GLY A 58 -8.12 -1.50 -2.68
N LEU A 59 -7.77 -2.75 -2.40
CA LEU A 59 -8.29 -3.94 -3.08
C LEU A 59 -9.60 -4.44 -2.44
N GLY A 60 -9.97 -3.94 -1.26
CA GLY A 60 -11.11 -4.44 -0.48
C GLY A 60 -10.85 -5.80 0.19
N ALA A 61 -9.59 -6.23 0.28
CA ALA A 61 -9.18 -7.51 0.85
C ALA A 61 -7.86 -7.35 1.64
N CYS A 62 -7.56 -8.30 2.53
CA CYS A 62 -6.37 -8.31 3.37
C CYS A 62 -5.50 -9.54 3.04
N ASN A 63 -4.99 -9.58 1.81
CA ASN A 63 -4.38 -10.78 1.23
C ASN A 63 -2.95 -11.02 1.74
N GLU A 64 -2.14 -9.97 1.83
CA GLU A 64 -0.72 -10.11 2.18
C GLU A 64 -0.47 -10.07 3.68
N THR A 65 -1.32 -9.37 4.45
CA THR A 65 -1.17 -9.26 5.90
C THR A 65 -2.53 -9.14 6.57
N SER A 66 -2.80 -10.05 7.51
CA SER A 66 -4.03 -10.03 8.29
C SER A 66 -4.23 -8.68 8.99
N GLY A 67 -5.44 -8.12 8.90
CA GLY A 67 -5.79 -6.84 9.50
C GLY A 67 -5.35 -5.60 8.70
N ILE A 68 -4.57 -5.76 7.63
CA ILE A 68 -4.09 -4.65 6.79
C ILE A 68 -4.63 -4.83 5.38
N GLU A 69 -5.26 -3.79 4.84
CA GLU A 69 -5.79 -3.85 3.50
C GLU A 69 -4.68 -3.85 2.45
N SER A 70 -4.84 -4.74 1.46
CA SER A 70 -4.02 -4.81 0.26
C SER A 70 -4.27 -3.60 -0.63
N MET A 71 -3.20 -2.95 -1.06
CA MET A 71 -3.25 -1.87 -2.05
C MET A 71 -3.40 -2.46 -3.46
N ASN A 72 -4.42 -2.02 -4.18
CA ASN A 72 -4.60 -2.35 -5.59
C ASN A 72 -3.68 -1.50 -6.47
N ASN A 73 -3.76 -0.17 -6.33
CA ASN A 73 -2.87 0.79 -7.00
C ASN A 73 -2.75 2.09 -6.18
N PHE A 74 -1.94 3.02 -6.67
CA PHE A 74 -1.86 4.37 -6.14
C PHE A 74 -1.46 5.34 -7.26
N TYR A 75 -1.69 6.63 -7.03
CA TYR A 75 -1.26 7.69 -7.93
C TYR A 75 -0.69 8.86 -7.12
N LEU A 76 0.17 9.65 -7.78
CA LEU A 76 0.73 10.88 -7.22
C LEU A 76 -0.36 11.97 -7.20
N THR A 77 -0.38 12.77 -6.15
CA THR A 77 -1.13 14.01 -6.10
C THR A 77 -0.16 15.17 -5.87
N ASP A 78 -0.52 16.35 -6.36
CA ASP A 78 0.24 17.58 -6.20
C ASP A 78 0.28 18.07 -4.75
#